data_AF-A0A7J7R6W7-F1
#
_entry.id   AF-A0A7J7R6W7-F1
#
_cell.length_a   1.000
_cell.length_b   1.000
_cell.length_c   1.000
_cell.angle_alpha   90.00
_cell.angle_beta   90.00
_cell.angle_gamma   90.00
#
_symmetry.space_group_name_H-M   'P 1'
#
loop_
_entity.id
_entity.type
_entity.pdbx_description
1 polymer ?
#
loop_
_entity_poly.entity_id
_entity_poly.type
_entity_poly.pdbx_seq_one_letter_code
_entity_poly.pdbx_strand_id
1 'polypeptide(L)'
;MRGVSCLQVLLLLLLGAAGTLESAVCGQPRVSSRIVGGQDAGAGEWPWQASIQHRGAHVCGGSLIAPQWVLTAAHCFRSATSRVATSTGSKGAIVGFAHL
;
A
#
# COMPACT_ATOMS: atom_id res chain seq x y z
N MET A 1 3.46 -48.39 8.57
CA MET A 1 2.71 -47.27 9.17
C MET A 1 3.29 -46.98 10.54
N ARG A 2 4.39 -46.22 10.63
CA ARG A 2 4.92 -45.79 11.94
C ARG A 2 4.09 -44.56 12.34
N GLY A 3 3.12 -44.78 13.23
CA GLY A 3 2.17 -43.76 13.64
C GLY A 3 2.89 -42.54 14.22
N VAL A 4 2.45 -41.36 13.80
CA VAL A 4 2.94 -40.09 14.33
C VAL A 4 2.59 -40.06 15.81
N SER A 5 3.61 -40.08 16.68
CA SER A 5 3.40 -40.06 18.13
C SER A 5 2.70 -38.76 18.54
N CYS A 6 1.85 -38.82 19.57
CA CYS A 6 1.20 -37.65 20.15
C CYS A 6 2.23 -36.55 20.52
N LEU A 7 3.44 -36.96 20.89
CA LEU A 7 4.55 -36.07 21.19
C LEU A 7 5.02 -35.27 19.95
N GLN A 8 5.01 -35.88 18.76
CA GLN A 8 5.33 -35.22 17.50
C GLN A 8 4.22 -34.29 17.04
N VAL A 9 2.94 -34.65 17.25
CA VAL A 9 1.81 -33.74 16.98
C VAL A 9 1.87 -32.52 17.90
N LEU A 10 2.15 -32.73 19.20
CA LEU A 10 2.27 -31.63 20.16
C LEU A 10 3.46 -30.72 19.85
N LEU A 11 4.60 -31.30 19.46
CA LEU A 11 5.78 -30.55 19.04
C LEU A 11 5.50 -29.72 17.76
N LEU A 12 4.80 -30.28 16.79
CA LEU A 12 4.39 -29.56 15.57
C LEU A 12 3.41 -28.42 15.86
N LEU A 13 2.51 -28.59 16.82
CA LEU A 13 1.57 -27.53 17.24
C LEU A 13 2.28 -26.40 18.02
N LEU A 14 3.27 -26.73 18.85
CA LEU A 14 4.05 -25.75 19.60
C LEU A 14 5.02 -24.96 18.70
N LEU A 15 5.61 -25.58 17.67
CA LEU A 15 6.42 -24.88 16.66
C LEU A 15 5.57 -24.18 15.60
N GLY A 16 4.34 -24.65 15.35
CA GLY A 16 3.46 -24.18 14.26
C GLY A 16 2.57 -22.99 14.60
N ALA A 17 2.48 -22.57 15.86
CA ALA A 17 1.67 -21.41 16.27
C ALA A 17 2.38 -20.05 16.05
N ALA A 18 3.63 -20.05 15.59
CA ALA A 18 4.33 -18.82 15.19
C ALA A 18 4.07 -18.47 13.72
N GLY A 19 2.82 -18.61 13.27
CA GLY A 19 2.37 -17.87 12.10
C GLY A 19 2.17 -16.42 12.53
N THR A 20 3.16 -15.55 12.30
CA THR A 20 2.96 -14.12 12.44
C THR A 20 1.81 -13.73 11.52
N LEU A 21 0.63 -13.47 12.09
CA LEU A 21 -0.38 -12.67 11.40
C LEU A 21 0.21 -11.28 11.29
N GLU A 22 1.03 -11.06 10.27
CA GLU A 22 1.64 -9.78 9.98
C GLU A 22 0.53 -8.85 9.51
N SER A 23 -0.12 -8.22 10.48
CA SER A 23 -1.05 -7.14 10.21
C SER A 23 -0.25 -6.09 9.46
N ALA A 24 -0.61 -5.85 8.20
CA ALA A 24 0.03 -4.81 7.40
C ALA A 24 -0.31 -3.45 8.05
N VAL A 25 0.60 -2.94 8.88
CA VAL A 25 0.45 -1.63 9.51
C VAL A 25 0.53 -0.56 8.43
N CYS A 26 -0.52 0.26 8.30
CA CYS A 26 -0.60 1.34 7.32
C CYS A 26 -0.91 2.69 7.97
N GLY A 27 -0.60 3.79 7.29
CA GLY A 27 -1.03 5.13 7.69
C GLY A 27 -0.46 5.67 9.01
N GLN A 28 0.74 5.27 9.41
CA GLN A 28 1.43 5.80 10.59
C GLN A 28 2.46 6.87 10.21
N PRO A 29 2.12 8.18 10.26
CA PRO A 29 3.08 9.22 9.93
C PRO A 29 4.02 9.46 11.11
N ARG A 30 5.24 9.89 10.80
CA ARG A 30 6.19 10.41 11.80
C ARG A 30 5.68 11.70 12.45
N VAL A 31 4.77 12.43 11.78
CA VAL A 31 4.27 13.75 12.17
C VAL A 31 2.75 13.81 11.95
N SER A 32 1.97 14.22 12.96
CA SER A 32 0.51 14.26 12.89
C SER A 32 -0.10 15.68 12.87
N SER A 33 0.72 16.70 12.64
CA SER A 33 0.29 18.11 12.63
C SER A 33 -0.11 18.61 11.25
N ARG A 34 -1.04 19.57 11.21
CA ARG A 34 -1.37 20.33 10.00
C ARG A 34 -0.13 21.07 9.49
N ILE A 35 0.21 20.90 8.23
CA ILE A 35 1.32 21.61 7.59
C ILE A 35 0.86 22.99 7.12
N VAL A 36 1.46 24.07 7.64
CA VAL A 36 1.29 25.45 7.18
C VAL A 36 2.67 26.09 7.11
N GLY A 37 3.10 26.57 5.94
CA GLY A 37 4.47 27.07 5.76
C GLY A 37 5.54 25.99 5.96
N GLY A 38 5.26 24.77 5.50
CA GLY A 38 6.11 23.60 5.72
C GLY A 38 7.51 23.71 5.11
N GLN A 39 8.30 22.69 5.40
CA GLN A 39 9.67 22.50 4.92
C GLN A 39 9.76 21.23 4.07
N ASP A 40 10.86 21.07 3.35
CA ASP A 40 11.13 19.85 2.58
C ASP A 40 11.08 18.63 3.50
N ALA A 41 10.36 17.60 3.07
CA ALA A 41 10.25 16.36 3.81
C ALA A 41 11.56 15.57 3.74
N GLY A 42 11.94 14.94 4.86
CA GLY A 42 13.00 13.95 4.88
C GLY A 42 12.65 12.72 4.03
N ALA A 43 13.68 11.99 3.59
CA ALA A 43 13.47 10.73 2.88
C ALA A 43 12.65 9.75 3.74
N GLY A 44 11.53 9.27 3.18
CA GLY A 44 10.65 8.32 3.86
C GLY A 44 9.79 8.90 4.98
N GLU A 45 9.75 10.23 5.17
CA GLU A 45 8.87 10.86 6.18
C GLU A 45 7.38 10.63 5.88
N TRP A 46 7.06 10.56 4.59
CA TRP A 46 5.73 10.23 4.05
C TRP A 46 5.85 8.98 3.17
N PRO A 47 5.93 7.77 3.76
CA PRO A 47 6.32 6.56 3.04
C PRO A 47 5.28 6.10 1.99
N TRP A 48 4.04 6.61 2.08
CA TRP A 48 3.00 6.37 1.07
C TRP A 48 3.01 7.39 -0.07
N GLN A 49 3.81 8.46 -0.02
CA GLN A 49 3.84 9.48 -1.07
C GLN A 49 4.39 8.87 -2.37
N ALA A 50 3.56 8.83 -3.40
CA ALA A 50 3.93 8.31 -4.72
C ALA A 50 4.06 9.44 -5.75
N SER A 51 5.03 9.28 -6.64
CA SER A 51 5.22 10.13 -7.82
C SER A 51 4.71 9.39 -9.06
N ILE A 52 3.68 9.92 -9.70
CA ILE A 52 3.20 9.43 -11.00
C ILE A 52 4.02 10.12 -12.09
N GLN A 53 4.65 9.31 -12.93
CA GLN A 53 5.62 9.74 -13.93
C GLN A 53 5.08 9.48 -15.33
N HIS A 54 5.27 10.43 -16.26
CA HIS A 54 5.07 10.22 -17.69
C HIS A 54 6.38 10.48 -18.42
N ARG A 55 6.90 9.48 -19.14
CA ARG A 55 8.20 9.55 -19.83
C ARG A 55 9.36 9.97 -18.90
N GLY A 56 9.34 9.47 -17.67
CA GLY A 56 10.35 9.78 -16.65
C GLY A 56 10.25 11.16 -16.00
N ALA A 57 9.19 11.94 -16.29
CA ALA A 57 8.94 13.23 -15.67
C ALA A 57 7.68 13.22 -14.79
N HIS A 58 7.76 13.86 -13.62
CA HIS A 58 6.68 13.88 -12.64
C HIS A 58 5.48 14.63 -13.23
N VAL A 59 4.29 14.02 -13.15
CA VAL A 59 3.05 14.62 -13.66
C VAL A 59 1.94 14.73 -12.62
N CYS A 60 1.93 13.86 -11.61
CA CYS A 60 0.91 13.84 -10.56
C CYS A 60 1.42 13.17 -9.27
N GLY A 61 0.73 13.43 -8.16
CA GLY A 61 0.92 12.70 -6.90
C GLY A 61 -0.02 11.49 -6.76
N GLY A 62 0.26 10.64 -5.77
CA GLY A 62 -0.63 9.59 -5.32
C GLY A 62 -0.25 9.08 -3.92
N SER A 63 -1.07 8.16 -3.38
CA SER A 63 -0.84 7.52 -2.08
C SER A 63 -0.83 6.00 -2.22
N LEU A 64 0.21 5.33 -1.74
CA LEU A 64 0.25 3.88 -1.60
C LEU A 64 -0.77 3.44 -0.53
N ILE A 65 -1.80 2.70 -0.94
CA ILE A 65 -2.88 2.24 -0.05
C ILE A 65 -2.81 0.73 0.25
N ALA A 66 -2.05 0.00 -0.55
CA ALA A 66 -1.71 -1.42 -0.36
C ALA A 66 -0.40 -1.72 -1.13
N PRO A 67 0.26 -2.87 -0.89
CA PRO A 67 1.61 -3.15 -1.41
C PRO A 67 1.80 -2.95 -2.93
N GLN A 68 0.73 -3.06 -3.71
CA GLN A 68 0.77 -2.92 -5.16
C GLN A 68 -0.22 -1.87 -5.70
N TRP A 69 -0.82 -1.05 -4.84
CA TRP A 69 -1.93 -0.18 -5.22
C TRP A 69 -1.70 1.27 -4.77
N VAL A 70 -1.74 2.19 -5.73
CA VAL A 70 -1.66 3.64 -5.51
C VAL A 70 -2.99 4.29 -5.87
N LEU A 71 -3.50 5.10 -4.94
CA LEU A 71 -4.67 5.98 -5.13
C LEU A 71 -4.22 7.32 -5.71
N THR A 72 -4.90 7.81 -6.75
CA THR A 72 -4.67 9.14 -7.33
C THR A 72 -5.95 9.75 -7.91
N ALA A 73 -5.89 10.99 -8.39
CA ALA A 73 -7.01 11.66 -9.03
C ALA A 73 -7.24 11.13 -10.46
N ALA A 74 -8.49 10.96 -10.86
CA ALA A 74 -8.83 10.47 -12.20
C ALA A 74 -8.31 11.37 -13.33
N HIS A 75 -8.25 12.69 -13.11
CA HIS A 75 -7.78 13.65 -14.12
C HIS A 75 -6.29 13.53 -14.44
N CYS A 76 -5.51 12.80 -13.63
CA CYS A 76 -4.11 12.51 -13.93
C CYS A 76 -3.94 11.63 -15.17
N PHE A 77 -5.01 10.97 -15.64
CA PHE A 77 -5.01 10.17 -16.85
C PHE A 77 -5.87 10.84 -17.94
N ARG A 78 -5.24 11.23 -19.06
CA ARG A 78 -5.96 11.76 -20.23
C ARG A 78 -6.79 10.64 -20.88
N SER A 79 -8.12 10.74 -20.74
CA SER A 79 -9.16 9.98 -21.44
C SER A 79 -9.12 8.45 -21.30
N ALA A 80 -9.61 7.95 -20.15
CA ALA A 80 -10.52 6.81 -19.94
C ALA A 80 -10.52 5.56 -20.85
N THR A 81 -9.47 5.27 -21.61
CA THR A 81 -9.38 4.03 -22.43
C THR A 81 -8.74 2.89 -21.64
N SER A 82 -8.18 3.20 -20.47
CA SER A 82 -7.78 2.21 -19.46
C SER A 82 -9.01 1.91 -18.60
N ARG A 83 -9.69 0.80 -18.85
CA ARG A 83 -10.71 0.28 -17.92
C ARG A 83 -10.03 -0.03 -16.59
N VAL A 84 -10.15 0.88 -15.63
CA VAL A 84 -9.70 0.69 -14.25
C VAL A 84 -10.95 0.68 -13.37
N ALA A 85 -11.12 -0.40 -12.59
CA ALA A 85 -12.32 -0.69 -11.83
C ALA A 85 -12.69 0.48 -10.90
N THR A 86 -13.82 1.13 -11.18
CA THR A 86 -14.38 2.18 -10.34
C THR A 86 -15.17 1.55 -9.19
N SER A 87 -14.65 1.58 -7.96
CA SER A 87 -15.48 1.38 -6.77
C SER A 87 -16.10 2.72 -6.37
N THR A 88 -17.28 2.98 -6.94
CA THR A 88 -18.37 3.84 -6.44
C THR A 88 -18.05 4.94 -5.41
N GLY A 89 -18.25 6.19 -5.85
CA GLY A 89 -19.08 7.12 -5.08
C GLY A 89 -18.41 8.24 -4.29
N SER A 90 -17.57 9.09 -4.91
CA SER A 90 -17.50 10.56 -4.72
C SER A 90 -16.23 11.12 -5.38
N LYS A 91 -16.37 12.08 -6.31
CA LYS A 91 -15.29 12.79 -7.03
C LYS A 91 -14.05 11.93 -7.40
N GLY A 92 -14.25 10.90 -8.21
CA GLY A 92 -13.27 10.24 -9.10
C GLY A 92 -11.81 10.12 -8.65
N ALA A 93 -11.50 9.14 -7.79
CA ALA A 93 -10.15 8.66 -7.58
C ALA A 93 -9.94 7.30 -8.29
N ILE A 94 -8.76 7.07 -8.87
CA ILE A 94 -8.38 5.82 -9.54
C ILE A 94 -7.34 5.11 -8.69
N VAL A 95 -7.56 3.82 -8.46
CA VAL A 95 -6.61 2.92 -7.83
C VAL A 95 -5.88 2.16 -8.93
N GLY A 96 -4.58 2.43 -9.10
CA GLY A 96 -3.74 1.82 -10.13
C GLY A 96 -2.65 0.93 -9.54
N PHE A 97 -2.11 0.02 -10.35
CA PHE A 97 -0.97 -0.81 -9.93
C PHE A 97 0.29 0.06 -9.82
N ALA A 98 0.98 -0.03 -8.68
CA ALA A 98 2.31 0.52 -8.51
C ALA A 98 3.32 -0.36 -9.25
N HIS A 99 3.53 -0.13 -10.55
CA HIS A 99 4.77 -0.57 -11.17
C HIS A 99 5.82 0.50 -10.85
N LEU A 100 6.60 0.24 -9.79
CA LEU A 100 7.85 0.93 -9.48
C LEU A 100 8.89 0.69 -10.58
#